data_AF-A0A1V9EM84-F1
#
_entry.id   AF-A0A1V9EM84-F1
#
_cell.length_a   1.000
_cell.length_b   1.000
_cell.length_c   1.000
_cell.angle_alpha   90.00
_cell.angle_beta   90.00
_cell.angle_gamma   90.00
#
_symmetry.space_group_name_H-M   'P 1'
#
loop_
_entity.id
_entity.type
_entity.pdbx_description
1 polymer ?
#
loop_
_entity_poly.entity_id
_entity_poly.type
_entity_poly.pdbx_seq_one_letter_code
_entity_poly.pdbx_strand_id
1 'polypeptide(L)'
;MRGTWIILLIMVIIGVGMYFWFGRKPAPASYDTIVFKNTDDSIVKKMQVYLADDPKEVMYDSVWILSSDSTPLKKVLDGVTQDTMSKQYGNITLFLTYDHKSFYDLEISKPNPKLSYNYTFEIEPMSDSDTLIIDGLITPQEGDAMHFASPMMEMYSKFVVTYNHKLPPPPPDSTSIKGHDANKTITILKN
;
A
#
# COMPACT_ATOMS: atom_id res chain seq x y z
N MET A 1 -43.71 -5.24 46.42
CA MET A 1 -42.53 -6.11 46.21
C MET A 1 -42.39 -6.69 44.79
N ARG A 2 -43.42 -6.69 43.92
CA ARG A 2 -43.34 -7.25 42.54
C ARG A 2 -42.62 -6.35 41.51
N GLY A 3 -42.65 -5.02 41.67
CA GLY A 3 -42.04 -4.08 40.72
C GLY A 3 -40.51 -4.11 40.70
N THR A 4 -39.87 -4.39 41.83
CA THR A 4 -38.41 -4.42 41.97
C THR A 4 -37.76 -5.52 41.13
N TRP A 5 -38.43 -6.67 41.00
CA TRP A 5 -37.96 -7.80 40.19
C TRP A 5 -38.03 -7.51 38.69
N ILE A 6 -39.04 -6.77 38.23
CA ILE A 6 -39.19 -6.40 36.83
C ILE A 6 -38.08 -5.44 36.41
N ILE A 7 -37.76 -4.46 37.27
CA ILE A 7 -36.68 -3.48 37.02
C ILE A 7 -35.33 -4.19 36.95
N LEU A 8 -35.07 -5.13 37.86
CA LEU A 8 -33.84 -5.94 37.86
C LEU A 8 -33.68 -6.75 36.57
N LEU A 9 -34.77 -7.36 36.11
CA LEU A 9 -34.77 -8.17 34.90
C LEU A 9 -34.54 -7.32 33.63
N ILE A 10 -35.11 -6.11 33.57
CA ILE A 10 -34.85 -5.14 32.50
C ILE A 10 -33.38 -4.69 32.49
N MET A 11 -32.80 -4.38 33.66
CA MET A 11 -31.39 -3.98 33.75
C MET A 11 -30.44 -5.08 33.30
N VAL A 12 -30.72 -6.34 33.62
CA VAL A 12 -29.92 -7.48 33.13
C VAL A 12 -30.02 -7.59 31.60
N ILE A 13 -31.21 -7.45 31.02
CA ILE A 13 -31.40 -7.49 29.56
C ILE A 13 -30.64 -6.34 28.87
N ILE A 14 -30.71 -5.13 29.43
CA ILE A 14 -29.97 -3.97 28.89
C ILE A 14 -28.47 -4.19 29.00
N GLY A 15 -27.97 -4.71 30.14
CA GLY A 15 -26.56 -5.01 30.33
C GLY A 15 -26.04 -6.07 29.35
N VAL A 16 -26.81 -7.13 29.11
CA VAL A 16 -26.48 -8.17 28.11
C VAL A 16 -26.52 -7.60 26.69
N GLY A 17 -27.52 -6.76 26.38
CA GLY A 17 -27.63 -6.09 25.09
C GLY A 17 -26.44 -5.17 24.81
N MET A 18 -26.01 -4.38 25.79
CA MET A 18 -24.82 -3.54 25.68
C MET A 18 -23.55 -4.39 25.55
N TYR A 19 -23.39 -5.44 26.35
CA TYR A 19 -22.23 -6.33 26.25
C TYR A 19 -22.09 -6.96 24.86
N PHE A 20 -23.20 -7.40 24.26
CA PHE A 20 -23.19 -7.93 22.90
C PHE A 20 -22.97 -6.87 21.82
N TRP A 21 -23.50 -5.66 22.03
CA TRP A 21 -23.36 -4.57 21.07
C TRP A 21 -21.94 -4.00 21.05
N PHE A 22 -21.31 -3.85 22.22
CA PHE A 22 -19.93 -3.37 22.36
C PHE A 22 -18.87 -4.48 22.22
N GLY A 23 -19.25 -5.75 22.40
CA GLY A 23 -18.36 -6.91 22.20
C GLY A 23 -18.17 -7.32 20.74
N ARG A 24 -18.96 -6.77 19.81
CA ARG A 24 -18.78 -7.01 18.37
C ARG A 24 -17.50 -6.33 17.90
N LYS A 25 -16.44 -7.13 17.75
CA LYS A 25 -15.24 -6.70 17.05
C LYS A 25 -15.62 -6.26 15.62
N PRO A 26 -15.15 -5.10 15.13
CA PRO A 26 -15.43 -4.67 13.77
C PRO A 26 -14.97 -5.76 12.79
N ALA A 27 -15.84 -6.10 11.85
CA ALA A 27 -15.50 -7.07 10.81
C ALA A 27 -14.25 -6.58 10.05
N PRO A 28 -13.31 -7.47 9.71
CA PRO A 28 -12.14 -7.08 8.93
C PRO A 28 -12.60 -6.46 7.61
N ALA A 29 -12.05 -5.28 7.28
CA ALA A 29 -12.41 -4.55 6.06
C ALA A 29 -12.25 -5.48 4.84
N SER A 30 -13.14 -5.44 3.87
CA SER A 30 -13.05 -6.31 2.70
C SER A 30 -11.92 -5.93 1.74
N TYR A 31 -11.37 -4.72 1.89
CA TYR A 31 -10.41 -4.10 1.00
C TYR A 31 -9.27 -3.45 1.79
N ASP A 32 -8.16 -3.22 1.10
CA ASP A 32 -7.15 -2.27 1.56
C ASP A 32 -7.53 -0.87 1.11
N THR A 33 -7.10 0.14 1.87
CA THR A 33 -7.40 1.55 1.57
C THR A 33 -6.11 2.30 1.34
N ILE A 34 -6.08 3.14 0.32
CA ILE A 34 -4.99 4.10 0.07
C ILE A 34 -5.53 5.51 0.29
N VAL A 35 -4.80 6.33 1.04
CA VAL A 35 -5.19 7.69 1.41
C VAL A 35 -3.99 8.63 1.29
N PHE A 36 -4.16 9.76 0.61
CA PHE A 36 -3.30 10.93 0.72
C PHE A 36 -3.81 11.82 1.86
N LYS A 37 -3.00 11.99 2.90
CA LYS A 37 -3.32 12.80 4.07
C LYS A 37 -2.42 14.02 4.10
N ASN A 38 -2.98 15.17 4.49
CA ASN A 38 -2.29 16.46 4.61
C ASN A 38 -1.55 16.93 3.34
N THR A 39 -1.78 16.28 2.20
CA THR A 39 -1.20 16.65 0.92
C THR A 39 -2.07 17.71 0.27
N ASP A 40 -1.48 18.79 -0.23
CA ASP A 40 -2.21 19.84 -0.92
C ASP A 40 -3.01 19.31 -2.11
N ASP A 41 -4.25 19.78 -2.28
CA ASP A 41 -5.12 19.40 -3.42
C ASP A 41 -4.46 19.62 -4.78
N SER A 42 -3.57 20.62 -4.87
CA SER A 42 -2.81 20.95 -6.09
C SER A 42 -1.79 19.86 -6.45
N ILE A 43 -1.23 19.18 -5.45
CA ILE A 43 -0.34 18.03 -5.60
C ILE A 43 -1.19 16.79 -5.87
N VAL A 44 -2.22 16.53 -5.05
CA VAL A 44 -3.09 15.35 -5.18
C VAL A 44 -3.65 15.22 -6.59
N LYS A 45 -4.13 16.31 -7.20
CA LYS A 45 -4.69 16.29 -8.57
C LYS A 45 -3.71 15.83 -9.65
N LYS A 46 -2.40 15.89 -9.38
CA LYS A 46 -1.33 15.45 -10.28
C LYS A 46 -0.75 14.10 -9.89
N MET A 47 -1.17 13.55 -8.76
CA MET A 47 -0.76 12.24 -8.29
C MET A 47 -1.58 11.15 -8.97
N GLN A 48 -0.90 10.08 -9.37
CA GLN A 48 -1.52 8.85 -9.81
C GLN A 48 -0.85 7.69 -9.07
N VAL A 49 -1.62 6.65 -8.77
CA VAL A 49 -1.09 5.42 -8.17
C VAL A 49 -1.46 4.25 -9.05
N TYR A 50 -0.44 3.49 -9.42
CA TYR A 50 -0.56 2.25 -10.17
C TYR A 50 -0.17 1.07 -9.30
N LEU A 51 -0.77 -0.08 -9.54
CA LEU A 51 -0.48 -1.35 -8.88
C LEU A 51 0.08 -2.34 -9.88
N ALA A 52 1.11 -3.08 -9.49
CA ALA A 52 1.49 -4.33 -10.13
C ALA A 52 1.45 -5.46 -9.09
N ASP A 53 0.70 -6.51 -9.40
CA ASP A 53 0.71 -7.74 -8.61
C ASP A 53 1.93 -8.57 -9.00
N ASP A 54 2.83 -8.81 -8.04
CA ASP A 54 4.07 -9.56 -8.23
C ASP A 54 4.86 -9.21 -9.53
N PRO A 55 5.29 -7.95 -9.71
CA PRO A 55 5.95 -7.54 -10.94
C PRO A 55 7.31 -8.20 -11.12
N LYS A 56 7.55 -8.70 -12.33
CA LYS A 56 8.90 -9.10 -12.78
C LYS A 56 9.61 -7.95 -13.47
N GLU A 57 8.88 -7.28 -14.35
CA GLU A 57 9.34 -6.17 -15.15
C GLU A 57 8.19 -5.18 -15.34
N VAL A 58 8.47 -3.89 -15.27
CA VAL A 58 7.52 -2.81 -15.53
C VAL A 58 8.20 -1.77 -16.43
N MET A 59 7.56 -1.43 -17.55
CA MET A 59 8.10 -0.50 -18.53
C MET A 59 7.32 0.82 -18.55
N TYR A 60 8.07 1.90 -18.62
CA TYR A 60 7.54 3.24 -18.90
C TYR A 60 8.15 3.77 -20.20
N ASP A 61 7.29 4.25 -21.11
CA ASP A 61 7.69 4.92 -22.36
C ASP A 61 6.64 5.98 -22.68
N SER A 62 6.83 7.18 -22.12
CA SER A 62 5.90 8.33 -22.11
C SER A 62 4.54 8.07 -21.44
N VAL A 63 4.11 6.81 -21.36
CA VAL A 63 3.00 6.29 -20.59
C VAL A 63 3.45 4.98 -19.95
N TRP A 64 2.80 4.58 -18.87
CA TRP A 64 2.98 3.25 -18.31
C TRP A 64 2.44 2.23 -19.33
N ILE A 65 3.35 1.49 -19.98
CA ILE A 65 2.99 0.63 -21.12
C ILE A 65 2.59 -0.76 -20.63
N LEU A 66 1.45 -1.24 -21.13
CA LEU A 66 1.02 -2.64 -21.08
C LEU A 66 1.69 -3.40 -22.24
N SER A 67 3.01 -3.59 -22.21
CA SER A 67 3.68 -4.39 -23.24
C SER A 67 3.48 -5.86 -22.90
N SER A 68 3.48 -6.74 -23.90
CA SER A 68 3.27 -8.19 -23.69
C SER A 68 4.25 -8.81 -22.70
N ASP A 69 5.42 -8.21 -22.58
CA ASP A 69 6.55 -8.73 -21.81
C ASP A 69 6.67 -8.06 -20.43
N SER A 70 5.89 -7.00 -20.18
CA SER A 70 5.84 -6.27 -18.90
C SER A 70 4.62 -6.65 -18.06
N THR A 71 4.78 -6.58 -16.75
CA THR A 71 3.68 -6.76 -15.79
C THR A 71 2.64 -5.66 -15.98
N PRO A 72 1.36 -6.01 -16.15
CA PRO A 72 0.33 -5.01 -16.35
C PRO A 72 0.14 -4.15 -15.10
N LEU A 73 -0.02 -2.85 -15.31
CA LEU A 73 -0.29 -1.88 -14.24
C LEU A 73 -1.78 -1.56 -14.17
N LYS A 74 -2.35 -1.63 -12.96
CA LYS A 74 -3.71 -1.19 -12.68
C LYS A 74 -3.68 0.17 -11.99
N LYS A 75 -4.27 1.20 -12.62
CA LYS A 75 -4.46 2.49 -11.95
C LYS A 75 -5.51 2.38 -10.85
N VAL A 76 -5.18 2.83 -9.64
CA VAL A 76 -6.08 2.85 -8.48
C VAL A 76 -6.31 4.23 -7.90
N LEU A 77 -5.43 5.19 -8.16
CA LEU A 77 -5.69 6.60 -7.86
C LEU A 77 -5.38 7.44 -9.08
N ASP A 78 -6.26 8.40 -9.36
CA ASP A 78 -6.08 9.37 -10.44
C ASP A 78 -6.59 10.73 -9.98
N GLY A 79 -5.71 11.53 -9.37
CA GLY A 79 -6.07 12.88 -8.92
C GLY A 79 -7.05 12.92 -7.73
N VAL A 80 -7.19 11.83 -6.96
CA VAL A 80 -8.12 11.71 -5.83
C VAL A 80 -7.40 11.39 -4.53
N THR A 81 -7.98 11.80 -3.40
CA THR A 81 -7.37 11.68 -2.07
C THR A 81 -7.46 10.29 -1.47
N GLN A 82 -8.39 9.44 -1.91
CA GLN A 82 -8.50 8.07 -1.41
C GLN A 82 -9.15 7.14 -2.43
N ASP A 83 -8.80 5.85 -2.35
CA ASP A 83 -9.49 4.76 -3.02
C ASP A 83 -9.16 3.44 -2.31
N THR A 84 -9.79 2.36 -2.77
CA THR A 84 -9.67 1.02 -2.23
C THR A 84 -9.10 0.05 -3.26
N MET A 85 -8.39 -0.97 -2.79
CA MET A 85 -7.85 -2.02 -3.62
C MET A 85 -8.11 -3.40 -3.03
N SER A 86 -7.93 -4.44 -3.86
CA SER A 86 -8.02 -5.82 -3.41
C SER A 86 -6.99 -6.06 -2.31
N LYS A 87 -7.41 -6.65 -1.18
CA LYS A 87 -6.47 -7.09 -0.13
C LYS A 87 -5.83 -8.45 -0.41
N GLN A 88 -6.33 -9.16 -1.44
CA GLN A 88 -5.91 -10.51 -1.81
C GLN A 88 -4.64 -10.48 -2.66
N TYR A 89 -3.50 -10.18 -2.04
CA TYR A 89 -2.18 -10.31 -2.66
C TYR A 89 -1.16 -10.77 -1.63
N GLY A 90 -0.13 -11.48 -2.10
CA GLY A 90 1.05 -11.81 -1.29
C GLY A 90 2.14 -10.76 -1.42
N ASN A 91 2.39 -10.31 -2.66
CA ASN A 91 3.36 -9.25 -2.96
C ASN A 91 2.76 -8.30 -3.99
N ILE A 92 2.86 -6.99 -3.74
CA ILE A 92 2.38 -5.95 -4.64
C ILE A 92 3.38 -4.81 -4.66
N THR A 93 3.47 -4.12 -5.79
CA THR A 93 4.22 -2.87 -5.90
C THR A 93 3.29 -1.74 -6.25
N LEU A 94 3.31 -0.69 -5.42
CA LEU A 94 2.62 0.57 -5.66
C LEU A 94 3.57 1.52 -6.38
N PHE A 95 3.19 2.03 -7.54
CA PHE A 95 3.91 3.08 -8.25
C PHE A 95 3.15 4.39 -8.10
N LEU A 96 3.67 5.28 -7.25
CA LEU A 96 3.17 6.63 -7.05
C LEU A 96 3.87 7.53 -8.06
N THR A 97 3.12 8.20 -8.92
CA THR A 97 3.67 9.12 -9.93
C THR A 97 3.11 10.51 -9.78
N TYR A 98 3.96 11.51 -10.00
CA TYR A 98 3.62 12.92 -9.95
C TYR A 98 3.89 13.59 -11.29
N ASP A 99 2.83 14.14 -11.92
CA ASP A 99 2.91 14.99 -13.12
C ASP A 99 3.75 14.39 -14.28
N HIS A 100 3.87 13.07 -14.37
CA HIS A 100 4.76 12.35 -15.30
C HIS A 100 6.24 12.76 -15.24
N LYS A 101 6.67 13.41 -14.14
CA LYS A 101 8.03 13.90 -13.93
C LYS A 101 8.78 13.12 -12.87
N SER A 102 8.04 12.54 -11.94
CA SER A 102 8.65 11.81 -10.83
C SER A 102 7.83 10.58 -10.48
N PHE A 103 8.49 9.55 -9.98
CA PHE A 103 7.85 8.35 -9.49
C PHE A 103 8.53 7.81 -8.23
N TYR A 104 7.77 7.08 -7.44
CA TYR A 104 8.24 6.32 -6.30
C TYR A 104 7.54 4.97 -6.34
N ASP A 105 8.28 3.89 -6.16
CA ASP A 105 7.72 2.56 -6.08
C ASP A 105 7.94 1.96 -4.70
N LEU A 106 6.87 1.38 -4.17
CA LEU A 106 6.82 0.79 -2.85
C LEU A 106 6.45 -0.68 -2.98
N GLU A 107 7.42 -1.55 -2.71
CA GLU A 107 7.23 -2.99 -2.66
C GLU A 107 6.67 -3.40 -1.29
N ILE A 108 5.56 -4.15 -1.31
CA ILE A 108 4.87 -4.59 -0.10
C ILE A 108 4.69 -6.10 -0.18
N SER A 109 5.30 -6.79 0.78
CA SER A 109 5.04 -8.19 1.06
C SER A 109 4.04 -8.29 2.21
N LYS A 110 2.84 -8.80 1.94
CA LYS A 110 1.81 -9.02 2.95
C LYS A 110 1.91 -10.46 3.48
N PRO A 111 2.28 -10.68 4.76
CA PRO A 111 2.45 -12.01 5.33
C PRO A 111 1.13 -12.80 5.42
N ASN A 112 0.00 -12.11 5.55
CA ASN A 112 -1.32 -12.72 5.56
C ASN A 112 -2.30 -11.94 4.64
N PRO A 113 -2.64 -12.46 3.44
CA PRO A 113 -3.56 -11.82 2.48
C PRO A 113 -4.99 -11.59 3.00
N LYS A 114 -5.34 -12.14 4.17
CA LYS A 114 -6.66 -11.91 4.79
C LYS A 114 -6.73 -10.59 5.57
N LEU A 115 -5.57 -10.09 6.02
CA LEU A 115 -5.48 -8.85 6.78
C LEU A 115 -5.59 -7.65 5.85
N SER A 116 -6.33 -6.64 6.31
CA SER A 116 -6.51 -5.39 5.60
C SER A 116 -5.48 -4.38 6.08
N TYR A 117 -4.91 -3.64 5.13
CA TYR A 117 -3.86 -2.65 5.36
C TYR A 117 -4.41 -1.28 4.97
N ASN A 118 -4.06 -0.26 5.77
CA ASN A 118 -4.31 1.14 5.44
C ASN A 118 -3.00 1.80 5.06
N TYR A 119 -2.93 2.30 3.82
CA TYR A 119 -1.79 3.00 3.25
C TYR A 119 -2.06 4.49 3.35
N THR A 120 -1.35 5.17 4.24
CA THR A 120 -1.40 6.63 4.35
C THR A 120 -0.14 7.19 3.73
N PHE A 121 -0.30 8.15 2.83
CA PHE A 121 0.78 8.87 2.18
C PHE A 121 0.64 10.37 2.45
N GLU A 122 1.72 11.03 2.79
CA GLU A 122 1.84 12.47 2.91
C GLU A 122 2.95 12.90 1.96
N ILE A 123 2.58 13.75 1.00
CA ILE A 123 3.48 14.20 -0.06
C ILE A 123 3.69 15.68 0.11
N GLU A 124 4.94 16.05 0.36
CA GLU A 124 5.32 17.43 0.60
C GLU A 124 6.52 17.81 -0.26
N PRO A 125 6.58 19.06 -0.75
CA PRO A 125 7.80 19.58 -1.34
C PRO A 125 8.87 19.64 -0.25
N MET A 126 10.07 19.19 -0.59
CA MET A 126 11.21 19.36 0.29
C MET A 126 11.52 20.85 0.43
N SER A 127 11.69 21.34 1.65
CA SER A 127 11.83 22.76 1.99
C SER A 127 12.87 23.52 1.14
N ASP A 128 13.92 22.82 0.70
CA ASP A 128 15.07 23.37 0.00
C ASP A 128 15.27 22.80 -1.43
N SER A 129 14.30 22.07 -1.99
CA SER A 129 14.43 21.54 -3.36
C SER A 129 13.09 21.32 -4.06
N ASP A 130 13.11 21.25 -5.39
CA ASP A 130 11.93 20.87 -6.19
C ASP A 130 11.58 19.37 -6.09
N THR A 131 12.26 18.61 -5.22
CA THR A 131 12.01 17.19 -4.99
C THR A 131 10.82 17.02 -4.06
N LEU A 132 9.87 16.17 -4.43
CA LEU A 132 8.81 15.74 -3.53
C LEU A 132 9.31 14.61 -2.62
N ILE A 133 8.99 14.70 -1.34
CA ILE A 133 9.19 13.63 -0.38
C ILE A 133 7.86 12.91 -0.19
N ILE A 134 7.91 11.59 -0.19
CA ILE A 134 6.81 10.74 0.24
C ILE A 134 7.13 10.26 1.64
N ASP A 135 6.34 10.72 2.61
CA ASP A 135 6.22 10.10 3.92
C ASP A 135 5.02 9.15 3.87
N GLY A 136 5.19 7.92 4.32
CA GLY A 136 4.12 6.95 4.32
C GLY A 136 4.08 6.07 5.56
N LEU A 137 2.85 5.70 5.90
CA LEU A 137 2.52 4.83 7.01
C LEU A 137 1.61 3.70 6.53
N ILE A 138 2.07 2.47 6.70
CA ILE A 138 1.30 1.25 6.44
C ILE A 138 0.83 0.71 7.78
N THR A 139 -0.47 0.81 8.03
CA THR A 139 -1.07 0.30 9.28
C THR A 139 -1.84 -0.98 8.98
N PRO A 140 -1.35 -2.15 9.40
CA PRO A 140 -2.13 -3.37 9.31
C PRO A 140 -3.27 -3.34 10.34
N GLN A 141 -4.34 -4.09 10.09
CA GLN A 141 -5.41 -4.26 11.09
C GLN A 141 -4.90 -4.91 12.38
N GLU A 142 -3.88 -5.76 12.27
CA GLU A 142 -3.21 -6.43 13.38
C GLU A 142 -1.69 -6.40 13.17
N GLY A 143 -0.93 -6.00 14.19
CA GLY A 143 0.53 -5.89 14.13
C GLY A 143 1.03 -4.44 14.20
N ASP A 144 2.33 -4.27 13.99
CA ASP A 144 3.00 -2.97 14.06
C ASP A 144 2.87 -2.20 12.75
N ALA A 145 2.73 -0.87 12.85
CA ALA A 145 2.72 0.01 11.70
C ALA A 145 4.13 0.18 11.12
N MET A 146 4.23 0.25 9.80
CA MET A 146 5.49 0.47 9.09
C MET A 146 5.54 1.90 8.56
N HIS A 147 6.54 2.66 8.99
CA HIS A 147 6.78 4.02 8.54
C HIS A 147 7.95 4.03 7.55
N PHE A 148 7.85 4.85 6.51
CA PHE A 148 8.93 5.09 5.55
C PHE A 148 8.87 6.54 5.07
N ALA A 149 10.02 7.11 4.75
CA ALA A 149 10.12 8.42 4.13
C ALA A 149 11.23 8.40 3.09
N SER A 150 10.94 8.83 1.86
CA SER A 150 11.91 8.84 0.78
C SER A 150 11.56 9.85 -0.31
N PRO A 151 12.57 10.43 -0.98
CA PRO A 151 12.33 11.32 -2.12
C PRO A 151 11.78 10.53 -3.32
N MET A 152 10.93 11.18 -4.12
CA MET A 152 10.54 10.66 -5.42
C MET A 152 11.73 10.71 -6.39
N MET A 153 11.84 9.69 -7.24
CA MET A 153 12.85 9.62 -8.29
C MET A 153 12.37 10.36 -9.54
N GLU A 154 13.31 10.93 -10.30
CA GLU A 154 13.01 11.52 -11.61
C GLU A 154 12.57 10.44 -12.62
N MET A 155 11.56 10.78 -13.41
CA MET A 155 11.01 9.94 -14.46
C MET A 155 11.68 10.26 -15.79
N TYR A 156 12.54 9.34 -16.27
CA TYR A 156 13.17 9.47 -17.59
C TYR A 156 12.14 9.22 -18.71
N SER A 157 12.45 9.69 -19.92
CA SER A 157 11.57 9.54 -21.10
C SER A 157 11.15 8.09 -21.34
N LYS A 158 12.08 7.15 -21.12
CA LYS A 158 11.85 5.72 -21.23
C LYS A 158 12.74 4.95 -20.25
N PHE A 159 12.16 4.05 -19.48
CA PHE A 159 12.91 3.19 -18.56
C PHE A 159 12.17 1.88 -18.27
N VAL A 160 12.93 0.90 -17.80
CA VAL A 160 12.44 -0.39 -17.36
C VAL A 160 12.85 -0.59 -15.91
N VAL A 161 11.90 -1.00 -15.08
CA VAL A 161 12.15 -1.45 -13.71
C VAL A 161 12.07 -2.98 -13.70
N THR A 162 13.20 -3.61 -13.44
CA THR A 162 13.31 -5.07 -13.36
C THR A 162 13.52 -5.48 -11.91
N TYR A 163 12.68 -6.39 -11.44
CA TYR A 163 12.74 -6.98 -10.09
C TYR A 163 13.47 -8.32 -10.19
N ASN A 164 14.79 -8.29 -10.03
CA ASN A 164 15.65 -9.46 -10.21
C ASN A 164 15.69 -10.31 -8.93
N HIS A 165 15.15 -11.53 -9.05
CA HIS A 165 15.23 -12.64 -8.09
C HIS A 165 14.50 -12.43 -6.76
N LYS A 166 13.29 -13.01 -6.63
CA LYS A 166 12.81 -13.44 -5.31
C LYS A 166 13.67 -14.62 -4.87
N LEU A 167 14.26 -14.54 -3.70
CA LEU A 167 15.00 -15.66 -3.15
C LEU A 167 14.11 -16.90 -3.08
N PRO A 168 14.58 -18.08 -3.57
CA PRO A 168 13.91 -19.31 -3.20
C PRO A 168 13.92 -19.40 -1.66
N PRO A 169 12.81 -19.84 -1.03
CA PRO A 169 12.79 -20.04 0.40
C PRO A 169 13.96 -20.95 0.79
N PRO A 170 14.70 -20.65 1.87
CA PRO A 170 15.83 -21.48 2.25
C PRO A 170 15.37 -22.93 2.45
N PRO A 171 16.16 -23.93 2.04
CA PRO A 171 15.90 -25.31 2.40
C PRO A 171 15.78 -25.41 3.93
N PRO A 172 14.82 -26.19 4.47
CA PRO A 172 14.50 -26.22 5.90
C PRO A 172 15.70 -26.52 6.82
N ASP A 173 16.81 -27.05 6.30
CA ASP A 173 17.98 -27.48 7.06
C ASP A 173 19.28 -26.71 6.74
N SER A 174 19.25 -25.60 5.99
CA SER A 174 20.48 -24.91 5.59
C SER A 174 20.80 -23.70 6.48
N THR A 175 21.85 -23.81 7.30
CA THR A 175 22.41 -22.72 8.13
C THR A 175 23.33 -21.78 7.35
N SER A 176 23.48 -21.95 6.03
CA SER A 176 24.52 -21.23 5.26
C SER A 176 24.13 -20.85 3.83
N ILE A 177 22.88 -20.45 3.56
CA ILE A 177 22.55 -19.82 2.29
C ILE A 177 22.22 -18.36 2.56
N LYS A 178 23.22 -17.49 2.41
CA LYS A 178 22.96 -16.08 2.08
C LYS A 178 22.36 -16.11 0.69
N GLY A 179 21.03 -16.10 0.62
CA GLY A 179 20.38 -15.78 -0.64
C GLY A 179 20.94 -14.46 -1.17
N HIS A 180 21.13 -14.34 -2.49
CA HIS A 180 21.25 -13.05 -3.15
C HIS A 180 20.18 -12.07 -2.65
N ASP A 181 20.60 -10.93 -2.11
CA ASP A 181 19.67 -9.87 -1.75
C ASP A 181 18.77 -9.56 -2.95
N ALA A 182 17.46 -9.39 -2.70
CA ALA A 182 16.51 -9.01 -3.75
C ALA A 182 17.04 -7.72 -4.40
N ASN A 183 17.35 -7.79 -5.69
CA ASN A 183 17.98 -6.69 -6.40
C ASN A 183 17.01 -6.10 -7.40
N LYS A 184 16.71 -4.83 -7.22
CA LYS A 184 15.96 -4.03 -8.19
C LYS A 184 16.94 -3.31 -9.11
N THR A 185 16.65 -3.31 -10.41
CA THR A 185 17.46 -2.60 -11.41
C THR A 185 16.58 -1.69 -12.24
N ILE A 186 16.91 -0.40 -12.27
CA ILE A 186 16.28 0.58 -13.15
C ILE A 186 17.20 0.79 -14.34
N THR A 187 16.73 0.40 -15.52
CA THR A 187 17.48 0.56 -16.77
C THR A 187 16.85 1.69 -17.56
N ILE A 188 17.60 2.78 -17.73
CA ILE A 188 17.18 3.94 -18.53
C ILE A 188 17.40 3.59 -20.00
N LEU A 189 16.35 3.65 -20.79
CA LEU A 189 16.42 3.39 -22.23
C LEU A 189 16.69 4.73 -22.93
N LYS A 190 17.94 4.91 -23.35
CA LYS A 190 18.34 6.07 -24.14
C LYS A 190 17.86 5.87 -25.58
N ASN A 191 17.13 6.85 -26.12
CA ASN A 191 16.96 6.98 -27.56
C ASN A 191 18.26 7.47 -28.19
#